data_AF-A0A8J9S7M7-F1
#
_entry.id   AF-A0A8J9S7M7-F1
#
_cell.length_a   1.000
_cell.length_b   1.000
_cell.length_c   1.000
_cell.angle_alpha   90.00
_cell.angle_beta   90.00
_cell.angle_gamma   90.00
#
_symmetry.space_group_name_H-M   'P 1'
#
loop_
_entity.id
_entity.type
_entity.pdbx_description
1 polymer ?
#
loop_
_entity_poly.entity_id
_entity_poly.type
_entity_poly.pdbx_seq_one_letter_code
_entity_poly.pdbx_strand_id
1 'polypeptide(L)'
;MGASNSNGGGLRCGFCRCLIGFLALTGIGIFLAVHLTDANTPADLIPNNFKPSDFIPNWEDFFHEDPFNATGPDDAPRWRNSGNGLNLEIVNALDERWNVYFDRAVQEWDAGNPDVLDLTTSASSVDSSCQAVEGVMKVCNGNYGDTRWKGINEVIIENGVRIISSTAKMNEFYLSGGNDAQKQYTM
;
A
#
# COMPACT_ATOMS: atom_id res chain seq x y z
N MET A 1 39.40 6.40 53.99
CA MET A 1 40.53 5.50 53.66
C MET A 1 39.88 4.27 53.05
N GLY A 2 39.88 4.07 51.73
CA GLY A 2 41.03 3.71 50.88
C GLY A 2 40.81 2.24 50.48
N ALA A 3 40.15 1.92 49.36
CA ALA A 3 40.63 1.94 47.96
C ALA A 3 41.33 0.63 47.52
N SER A 4 41.07 0.23 46.26
CA SER A 4 41.46 -0.99 45.50
C SER A 4 40.34 -2.06 45.41
N ASN A 5 39.82 -2.52 44.26
CA ASN A 5 40.25 -2.65 42.84
C ASN A 5 41.07 -3.93 42.55
N SER A 6 40.45 -4.96 41.95
CA SER A 6 40.79 -5.43 40.57
C SER A 6 40.15 -6.79 40.15
N ASN A 7 39.53 -6.76 38.95
CA ASN A 7 39.59 -7.71 37.82
C ASN A 7 39.25 -9.22 37.90
N GLY A 8 38.38 -9.63 36.96
CA GLY A 8 38.36 -10.97 36.30
C GLY A 8 37.10 -11.81 36.55
N GLY A 9 36.34 -12.30 35.55
CA GLY A 9 36.34 -12.02 34.10
C GLY A 9 35.52 -13.04 33.26
N GLY A 10 34.58 -12.56 32.43
CA GLY A 10 33.82 -13.34 31.41
C GLY A 10 32.84 -14.39 31.96
N LEU A 11 31.85 -14.94 31.24
CA LEU A 11 31.27 -14.77 29.89
C LEU A 11 29.72 -14.75 30.06
N ARG A 12 28.83 -14.27 29.17
CA ARG A 12 28.83 -13.48 27.90
C ARG A 12 27.37 -12.99 27.70
N CYS A 13 27.13 -11.90 26.98
CA CYS A 13 25.82 -11.59 26.38
C CYS A 13 26.02 -10.96 25.00
N GLY A 14 25.39 -11.50 23.95
CA GLY A 14 25.76 -11.23 22.56
C GLY A 14 25.04 -10.04 21.94
N PHE A 15 25.55 -8.82 22.14
CA PHE A 15 25.30 -7.70 21.23
C PHE A 15 26.52 -7.47 20.35
N CYS A 16 26.43 -7.86 19.07
CA CYS A 16 27.52 -7.68 18.12
C CYS A 16 27.57 -6.23 17.61
N ARG A 17 28.33 -5.38 18.34
CA ARG A 17 28.79 -4.09 17.82
C ARG A 17 30.05 -4.31 16.99
N CYS A 18 30.03 -3.97 15.71
CA CYS A 18 31.26 -3.76 14.94
C CYS A 18 31.53 -2.25 14.86
N LEU A 19 32.72 -1.83 15.28
CA LEU A 19 33.09 -0.42 15.45
C LEU A 19 34.52 -0.23 14.92
N ILE A 20 34.62 0.40 13.75
CA ILE A 20 35.86 0.79 13.08
C ILE A 20 35.50 2.05 12.26
N GLY A 21 36.20 3.17 12.29
CA GLY A 21 37.34 3.60 13.10
C GLY A 21 37.79 4.98 12.60
N PHE A 22 38.00 5.96 13.48
CA PHE A 22 38.41 7.30 13.05
C PHE A 22 39.88 7.31 12.58
N LEU A 23 40.10 7.56 11.29
CA LEU A 23 41.40 7.94 10.73
C LEU A 23 41.22 9.22 9.90
N ALA A 24 41.75 10.32 10.42
CA ALA A 24 41.82 11.59 9.71
C ALA A 24 43.15 11.72 8.94
N LEU A 25 43.14 12.50 7.85
CA LEU A 25 44.30 12.88 7.01
C LEU A 25 44.86 11.69 6.19
N THR A 26 44.48 11.52 4.93
CA THR A 26 44.88 12.41 3.82
C THR A 26 43.76 12.64 2.81
N GLY A 27 43.89 13.70 2.00
CA GLY A 27 42.83 14.14 1.09
C GLY A 27 42.64 13.23 -0.12
N ILE A 28 41.53 12.49 -0.13
CA ILE A 28 40.68 12.16 -1.28
C ILE A 28 39.25 12.04 -0.71
N GLY A 29 38.28 12.71 -1.34
CA GLY A 29 36.91 12.75 -0.85
C GLY A 29 36.19 11.41 -1.06
N ILE A 30 36.30 10.50 -0.08
CA ILE A 30 35.45 9.32 -0.03
C ILE A 30 34.10 9.75 0.56
N PHE A 31 33.18 10.14 -0.34
CA PHE A 31 31.76 10.14 -0.04
C PHE A 31 31.34 8.69 0.26
N LEU A 32 31.45 8.31 1.53
CA LEU A 32 30.92 7.05 2.03
C LEU A 32 29.42 7.24 2.19
N ALA A 33 28.74 7.33 1.04
CA ALA A 33 27.30 7.32 0.94
C ALA A 33 26.83 5.97 1.47
N VAL A 34 26.43 5.96 2.75
CA VAL A 34 25.61 4.90 3.32
C VAL A 34 24.30 4.93 2.53
N HIS A 35 24.27 4.19 1.43
CA HIS A 35 23.04 3.80 0.79
C HIS A 35 22.34 2.88 1.79
N LEU A 36 21.53 3.49 2.66
CA LEU A 36 20.27 2.89 3.00
C LEU A 36 19.50 2.82 1.68
N THR A 37 19.74 1.77 0.91
CA THR A 37 18.77 1.33 -0.08
C THR A 37 17.52 1.01 0.73
N ASP A 38 16.43 1.74 0.49
CA ASP A 38 15.10 1.33 0.90
C ASP A 38 14.75 0.05 0.14
N ALA A 39 15.26 -1.07 0.64
CA ALA A 39 15.08 -2.42 0.11
C ALA A 39 13.67 -2.91 0.45
N ASN A 40 12.67 -2.19 -0.07
CA ASN A 40 11.24 -2.38 0.04
C ASN A 40 10.48 -1.59 -1.06
N THR A 41 11.12 -1.24 -2.18
CA THR A 41 10.35 -0.74 -3.33
C THR A 41 9.40 -1.84 -3.82
N PRO A 42 8.21 -1.52 -4.37
CA PRO A 42 7.29 -2.56 -4.87
C PRO A 42 7.95 -3.46 -5.94
N ALA A 43 8.89 -2.90 -6.71
CA ALA A 43 9.63 -3.65 -7.72
C ALA A 43 10.46 -4.81 -7.13
N ASP A 44 10.95 -4.70 -5.90
CA ASP A 44 11.81 -5.71 -5.25
C ASP A 44 11.02 -6.90 -4.68
N LEU A 45 9.70 -6.78 -4.54
CA LEU A 45 8.81 -7.82 -3.99
C LEU A 45 8.01 -8.57 -5.04
N ILE A 46 8.07 -8.18 -6.31
CA ILE A 46 7.58 -8.99 -7.43
C ILE A 46 8.63 -10.07 -7.70
N PRO A 47 8.35 -11.38 -7.49
CA PRO A 47 9.31 -12.41 -7.86
C PRO A 47 9.58 -12.33 -9.36
N ASN A 48 10.83 -12.53 -9.79
CA ASN A 48 11.21 -12.56 -11.22
C ASN A 48 10.47 -13.63 -12.07
N ASN A 49 9.61 -14.44 -11.44
CA ASN A 49 8.75 -15.45 -12.05
C ASN A 49 7.24 -15.17 -11.82
N PHE A 50 6.84 -13.98 -11.39
CA PHE A 50 5.44 -13.60 -11.21
C PHE A 50 4.67 -13.75 -12.53
N LYS A 51 3.56 -14.50 -12.52
CA LYS A 51 2.71 -14.65 -13.69
C LYS A 51 1.34 -14.03 -13.42
N PRO A 52 0.75 -13.29 -14.39
CA PRO A 52 -0.65 -12.87 -14.30
C PRO A 52 -1.63 -14.02 -14.02
N SER A 53 -1.30 -15.24 -14.47
CA SER A 53 -2.05 -16.47 -14.19
C SER A 53 -2.17 -16.82 -12.70
N ASP A 54 -1.29 -16.29 -11.85
CA ASP A 54 -1.28 -16.54 -10.41
C ASP A 54 -2.37 -15.71 -9.69
N PHE A 55 -2.94 -14.71 -10.38
CA PHE A 55 -4.06 -13.88 -9.93
C PHE A 55 -5.34 -14.15 -10.75
N ILE A 56 -5.24 -14.36 -12.07
CA ILE A 56 -6.37 -14.55 -12.98
C ILE A 56 -6.16 -15.79 -13.87
N PRO A 57 -6.93 -16.89 -13.69
CA PRO A 57 -6.69 -18.16 -14.39
C PRO A 57 -6.80 -18.11 -15.92
N ASN A 58 -7.61 -17.20 -16.47
CA ASN A 58 -7.64 -16.92 -17.91
C ASN A 58 -7.47 -15.42 -18.15
N TRP A 59 -6.26 -15.03 -18.54
CA TRP A 59 -5.90 -13.63 -18.73
C TRP A 59 -6.48 -13.02 -20.02
N GLU A 60 -6.73 -13.83 -21.06
CA GLU A 60 -7.27 -13.33 -22.35
C GLU A 60 -8.75 -12.95 -22.21
N ASP A 61 -9.57 -13.79 -21.55
CA ASP A 61 -10.99 -13.52 -21.31
C ASP A 61 -11.20 -12.27 -20.45
N PHE A 62 -10.36 -12.06 -19.42
CA PHE A 62 -10.51 -10.94 -18.47
C PHE A 62 -10.38 -9.56 -19.13
N PHE A 63 -9.59 -9.42 -20.19
CA PHE A 63 -9.47 -8.18 -20.96
C PHE A 63 -10.44 -8.11 -22.15
N HIS A 64 -11.32 -9.09 -22.34
CA HIS A 64 -12.38 -9.06 -23.35
C HIS A 64 -13.75 -8.67 -22.77
N GLU A 65 -13.90 -8.67 -21.45
CA GLU A 65 -15.08 -8.18 -20.74
C GLU A 65 -14.83 -6.81 -20.09
N ASP A 66 -14.94 -5.73 -20.88
CA ASP A 66 -15.16 -4.40 -20.30
C ASP A 66 -16.65 -4.26 -19.92
N PRO A 67 -17.01 -4.21 -18.62
CA PRO A 67 -18.40 -4.09 -18.19
C PRO A 67 -19.05 -2.76 -18.60
N PHE A 68 -18.27 -1.76 -19.01
CA PHE A 68 -18.75 -0.45 -19.47
C PHE A 68 -18.71 -0.31 -21.00
N ASN A 69 -18.02 -1.20 -21.71
CA ASN A 69 -17.81 -1.15 -23.17
C ASN A 69 -17.35 0.26 -23.63
N ALA A 70 -16.43 0.85 -22.89
CA ALA A 70 -15.92 2.20 -23.12
C ALA A 70 -14.90 2.18 -24.27
N THR A 71 -15.12 3.00 -25.31
CA THR A 71 -14.20 3.06 -26.46
C THR A 71 -13.07 4.08 -26.28
N GLY A 72 -13.16 4.91 -25.23
CA GLY A 72 -12.11 5.82 -24.79
C GLY A 72 -12.40 6.44 -23.41
N PRO A 73 -11.50 7.31 -22.92
CA PRO A 73 -11.60 7.91 -21.58
C PRO A 73 -12.88 8.73 -21.32
N ASP A 74 -13.49 9.26 -22.38
CA ASP A 74 -14.73 10.05 -22.28
C ASP A 74 -15.99 9.19 -22.09
N ASP A 75 -15.95 7.92 -22.52
CA ASP A 75 -17.06 6.95 -22.38
C ASP A 75 -17.04 6.24 -21.03
N ALA A 76 -15.87 6.16 -20.38
CA ALA A 76 -15.71 5.50 -19.10
C ALA A 76 -16.37 6.29 -17.95
N PRO A 77 -17.05 5.60 -17.01
CA PRO A 77 -17.53 6.22 -15.77
C PRO A 77 -16.38 6.85 -14.99
N ARG A 78 -16.52 8.12 -14.62
CA ARG A 78 -15.44 8.88 -13.96
C ARG A 78 -15.93 9.68 -12.76
N TRP A 79 -15.03 9.90 -11.81
CA TRP A 79 -15.23 10.89 -10.77
C TRP A 79 -15.34 12.29 -11.36
N ARG A 80 -16.13 13.15 -10.72
CA ARG A 80 -16.23 14.56 -11.10
C ARG A 80 -14.93 15.28 -10.74
N ASN A 81 -14.27 15.86 -11.75
CA ASN A 81 -13.11 16.72 -11.57
C ASN A 81 -13.40 18.18 -11.96
N SER A 82 -12.45 19.07 -11.68
CA SER A 82 -12.53 20.51 -11.95
C SER A 82 -11.78 20.95 -13.21
N GLY A 83 -11.17 20.01 -13.94
CA GLY A 83 -10.27 20.25 -15.08
C GLY A 83 -8.77 20.32 -14.72
N ASN A 84 -8.41 20.35 -13.43
CA ASN A 84 -7.02 20.45 -12.95
C ASN A 84 -6.58 19.19 -12.18
N GLY A 85 -6.95 18.00 -12.67
CA GLY A 85 -6.79 16.74 -11.92
C GLY A 85 -8.00 16.41 -11.02
N LEU A 86 -7.94 15.26 -10.36
CA LEU A 86 -8.98 14.76 -9.45
C LEU A 86 -8.55 14.96 -8.00
N ASN A 87 -9.36 15.68 -7.21
CA ASN A 87 -9.23 15.74 -5.77
C ASN A 87 -10.25 14.75 -5.17
N LEU A 88 -9.81 13.79 -4.35
CA LEU A 88 -10.68 12.75 -3.79
C LEU A 88 -10.40 12.55 -2.29
N GLU A 89 -11.45 12.38 -1.50
CA GLU A 89 -11.34 11.94 -0.11
C GLU A 89 -11.43 10.41 -0.02
N ILE A 90 -10.49 9.82 0.70
CA ILE A 90 -10.44 8.40 1.03
C ILE A 90 -10.68 8.22 2.54
N VAL A 91 -11.84 7.66 2.89
CA VAL A 91 -12.22 7.34 4.27
C VAL A 91 -11.62 5.99 4.65
N ASN A 92 -10.66 6.00 5.58
CA ASN A 92 -10.15 4.80 6.24
C ASN A 92 -11.17 4.31 7.29
N ALA A 93 -11.77 3.16 7.02
CA ALA A 93 -12.65 2.40 7.93
C ALA A 93 -12.08 0.99 8.21
N LEU A 94 -10.77 0.84 8.07
CA LEU A 94 -10.02 -0.39 8.34
C LEU A 94 -9.69 -0.52 9.83
N ASP A 95 -9.39 -1.73 10.30
CA ASP A 95 -8.71 -1.90 11.58
C ASP A 95 -7.20 -1.61 11.50
N GLU A 96 -6.59 -1.40 12.67
CA GLU A 96 -5.20 -0.94 12.82
C GLU A 96 -4.15 -1.80 12.10
N ARG A 97 -4.45 -3.07 11.83
CA ARG A 97 -3.52 -4.01 11.15
C ARG A 97 -3.31 -3.65 9.69
N TRP A 98 -4.16 -2.79 9.12
CA TRP A 98 -4.12 -2.39 7.72
C TRP A 98 -3.51 -1.02 7.45
N ASN A 99 -3.39 -0.15 8.47
CA ASN A 99 -2.99 1.24 8.32
C ASN A 99 -1.66 1.40 7.54
N VAL A 100 -0.65 0.56 7.84
CA VAL A 100 0.64 0.62 7.14
C VAL A 100 0.54 0.38 5.63
N TYR A 101 -0.37 -0.50 5.18
CA TYR A 101 -0.56 -0.76 3.74
C TYR A 101 -1.44 0.31 3.09
N PHE A 102 -2.45 0.82 3.83
CA PHE A 102 -3.31 1.92 3.40
C PHE A 102 -2.51 3.22 3.20
N ASP A 103 -1.77 3.66 4.22
CA ASP A 103 -0.97 4.89 4.17
C ASP A 103 0.03 4.85 3.00
N ARG A 104 0.66 3.67 2.81
CA ARG A 104 1.57 3.43 1.68
C ARG A 104 0.87 3.45 0.33
N ALA A 105 -0.29 2.78 0.19
CA ALA A 105 -1.02 2.75 -1.07
C ALA A 105 -1.49 4.16 -1.47
N VAL A 106 -2.05 4.92 -0.52
CA VAL A 106 -2.42 6.33 -0.74
C VAL A 106 -1.20 7.13 -1.20
N GLN A 107 -0.06 7.03 -0.50
CA GLN A 107 1.17 7.72 -0.89
C GLN A 107 1.67 7.32 -2.30
N GLU A 108 1.61 6.03 -2.66
CA GLU A 108 2.07 5.55 -3.96
C GLU A 108 1.14 5.98 -5.11
N TRP A 109 -0.18 6.08 -4.87
CA TRP A 109 -1.14 6.62 -5.85
C TRP A 109 -1.05 8.15 -6.01
N ASP A 110 -0.79 8.88 -4.92
CA ASP A 110 -0.68 10.35 -4.87
C ASP A 110 0.67 10.87 -5.42
N ALA A 111 1.68 10.01 -5.57
CA ALA A 111 3.02 10.36 -6.05
C ALA A 111 3.13 10.60 -7.58
N GLY A 112 2.04 11.01 -8.23
CA GLY A 112 1.95 11.20 -9.69
C GLY A 112 2.85 12.31 -10.24
N ASN A 113 3.37 12.13 -11.45
CA ASN A 113 4.04 13.19 -12.22
C ASN A 113 3.71 13.07 -13.73
N PRO A 114 2.96 14.01 -14.33
CA PRO A 114 2.39 15.20 -13.70
C PRO A 114 1.41 14.87 -12.57
N ASP A 115 1.35 15.77 -11.60
CA ASP A 115 0.36 15.74 -10.53
C ASP A 115 -1.04 15.94 -11.14
N VAL A 116 -1.88 14.90 -11.03
CA VAL A 116 -3.23 14.81 -11.63
C VAL A 116 -4.25 14.18 -10.66
N LEU A 117 -3.81 13.82 -9.45
CA LEU A 117 -4.58 13.14 -8.43
C LEU A 117 -4.10 13.67 -7.07
N ASP A 118 -5.01 14.25 -6.30
CA ASP A 118 -4.79 14.79 -4.95
C ASP A 118 -5.67 14.00 -3.97
N LEU A 119 -5.04 13.16 -3.15
CA LEU A 119 -5.70 12.27 -2.20
C LEU A 119 -5.66 12.82 -0.78
N THR A 120 -6.85 13.15 -0.28
CA THR A 120 -7.05 13.47 1.15
C THR A 120 -7.54 12.24 1.90
N THR A 121 -7.15 12.07 3.16
CA THR A 121 -7.57 10.93 3.98
C THR A 121 -8.28 11.38 5.26
N SER A 122 -9.29 10.61 5.66
CA SER A 122 -9.97 10.77 6.95
C SER A 122 -10.15 9.42 7.63
N ALA A 123 -10.06 9.41 8.97
CA ALA A 123 -10.24 8.18 9.75
C ALA A 123 -11.67 8.08 10.28
N SER A 124 -12.20 6.86 10.29
CA SER A 124 -13.52 6.52 10.83
C SER A 124 -13.45 5.30 11.75
N SER A 125 -14.56 4.96 12.40
CA SER A 125 -14.65 3.69 13.13
C SER A 125 -14.60 2.50 12.16
N VAL A 126 -13.90 1.43 12.54
CA VAL A 126 -13.84 0.17 11.77
C VAL A 126 -15.24 -0.26 11.32
N ASP A 127 -15.44 -0.44 10.01
CA ASP A 127 -16.73 -0.80 9.42
C ASP A 127 -16.59 -1.97 8.43
N SER A 128 -16.81 -3.18 8.94
CA SER A 128 -16.83 -4.41 8.14
C SER A 128 -18.07 -4.59 7.28
N SER A 129 -19.11 -3.76 7.44
CA SER A 129 -20.27 -3.73 6.53
C SER A 129 -19.99 -2.91 5.26
N CYS A 130 -19.05 -1.96 5.39
CA CYS A 130 -18.51 -1.15 4.32
C CYS A 130 -19.58 -0.50 3.42
N GLN A 131 -20.51 0.19 4.07
CA GLN A 131 -21.55 0.94 3.36
C GLN A 131 -20.94 2.13 2.63
N ALA A 132 -21.31 2.30 1.36
CA ALA A 132 -20.88 3.40 0.51
C ALA A 132 -21.34 4.76 1.06
N VAL A 133 -20.50 5.77 0.86
CA VAL A 133 -20.75 7.16 1.27
C VAL A 133 -20.55 8.03 0.02
N GLU A 134 -21.50 8.93 -0.24
CA GLU A 134 -21.46 9.79 -1.41
C GLU A 134 -20.30 10.80 -1.33
N GLY A 135 -19.63 11.04 -2.47
CA GLY A 135 -18.52 11.97 -2.61
C GLY A 135 -17.14 11.40 -2.28
N VAL A 136 -17.05 10.19 -1.70
CA VAL A 136 -15.79 9.64 -1.17
C VAL A 136 -15.54 8.21 -1.66
N MET A 137 -14.26 7.80 -1.62
CA MET A 137 -13.90 6.39 -1.60
C MET A 137 -13.78 5.94 -0.15
N LYS A 138 -14.38 4.81 0.22
CA LYS A 138 -14.26 4.24 1.58
C LYS A 138 -13.54 2.91 1.53
N VAL A 139 -12.51 2.75 2.36
CA VAL A 139 -11.68 1.54 2.42
C VAL A 139 -11.91 0.84 3.75
N CYS A 140 -12.07 -0.47 3.71
CA CYS A 140 -12.58 -1.25 4.83
C CYS A 140 -12.10 -2.70 4.75
N ASN A 141 -12.11 -3.40 5.87
CA ASN A 141 -11.81 -4.83 5.92
C ASN A 141 -12.87 -5.59 6.71
N GLY A 142 -13.11 -6.84 6.31
CA GLY A 142 -14.12 -7.69 6.90
C GLY A 142 -13.95 -9.13 6.46
N ASN A 143 -14.48 -10.08 7.22
CA ASN A 143 -14.57 -11.46 6.78
C ASN A 143 -15.85 -11.63 5.94
N TYR A 144 -15.69 -11.57 4.62
CA TYR A 144 -16.80 -11.71 3.68
C TYR A 144 -17.04 -13.17 3.25
N GLY A 145 -16.25 -14.12 3.78
CA GLY A 145 -16.32 -15.55 3.45
C GLY A 145 -15.60 -15.94 2.17
N ASP A 146 -15.90 -17.15 1.66
CA ASP A 146 -15.31 -17.74 0.47
C ASP A 146 -15.90 -17.15 -0.83
N THR A 147 -15.62 -15.86 -1.06
CA THR A 147 -16.17 -15.07 -2.18
C THR A 147 -15.42 -15.20 -3.50
N ARG A 148 -14.27 -15.90 -3.48
CA ARG A 148 -13.24 -16.01 -4.54
C ARG A 148 -12.48 -14.72 -4.87
N TRP A 149 -12.64 -13.66 -4.08
CA TRP A 149 -11.84 -12.44 -4.18
C TRP A 149 -11.14 -12.10 -2.86
N LYS A 150 -9.87 -11.67 -2.94
CA LYS A 150 -9.10 -11.17 -1.79
C LYS A 150 -9.44 -9.71 -1.49
N GLY A 151 -9.57 -8.90 -2.52
CA GLY A 151 -10.10 -7.54 -2.45
C GLY A 151 -11.02 -7.28 -3.63
N ILE A 152 -11.94 -6.34 -3.46
CA ILE A 152 -12.80 -5.84 -4.55
C ILE A 152 -13.05 -4.35 -4.35
N ASN A 153 -13.15 -3.60 -5.45
CA ASN A 153 -13.67 -2.23 -5.42
C ASN A 153 -15.03 -2.18 -6.10
N GLU A 154 -16.04 -1.72 -5.38
CA GLU A 154 -17.40 -1.48 -5.89
C GLU A 154 -17.59 0.03 -6.14
N VAL A 155 -18.14 0.41 -7.28
CA VAL A 155 -18.46 1.81 -7.63
C VAL A 155 -19.96 1.99 -7.79
N ILE A 156 -20.50 3.12 -7.32
CA ILE A 156 -21.86 3.55 -7.64
C ILE A 156 -21.77 4.64 -8.71
N ILE A 157 -22.47 4.41 -9.82
CA ILE A 157 -22.44 5.26 -11.01
C ILE A 157 -23.82 5.88 -11.23
N GLU A 158 -23.87 7.21 -11.25
CA GLU A 158 -25.06 7.98 -11.57
C GLU A 158 -25.13 8.27 -13.08
N ASN A 159 -26.31 8.08 -13.67
CA ASN A 159 -26.61 8.31 -15.09
C ASN A 159 -25.66 7.59 -16.07
N GLY A 160 -25.03 6.49 -15.64
CA GLY A 160 -24.11 5.68 -16.45
C GLY A 160 -22.71 6.27 -16.68
N VAL A 161 -22.43 7.50 -16.24
CA VAL A 161 -21.19 8.24 -16.61
C VAL A 161 -20.43 8.85 -15.44
N ARG A 162 -21.06 9.05 -14.27
CA ARG A 162 -20.44 9.74 -13.13
C ARG A 162 -20.35 8.80 -11.93
N ILE A 163 -19.14 8.52 -11.45
CA ILE A 163 -18.93 7.86 -10.16
C ILE A 163 -19.34 8.84 -9.05
N ILE A 164 -20.15 8.37 -8.10
CA ILE A 164 -20.64 9.15 -6.96
C ILE A 164 -20.18 8.62 -5.60
N SER A 165 -19.76 7.35 -5.54
CA SER A 165 -19.13 6.75 -4.35
C SER A 165 -18.35 5.50 -4.77
N SER A 166 -17.32 5.14 -4.00
CA SER A 166 -16.60 3.88 -4.18
C SER A 166 -16.35 3.20 -2.84
N THR A 167 -16.32 1.87 -2.80
CA THR A 167 -15.92 1.10 -1.61
C THR A 167 -14.92 0.02 -1.97
N ALA A 168 -13.71 0.09 -1.39
CA ALA A 168 -12.69 -0.96 -1.52
C ALA A 168 -12.71 -1.86 -0.28
N LYS A 169 -12.99 -3.15 -0.49
CA LYS A 169 -13.27 -4.14 0.55
C LYS A 169 -12.15 -5.17 0.59
N MET A 170 -11.44 -5.25 1.71
CA MET A 170 -10.38 -6.26 1.96
C MET A 170 -10.96 -7.48 2.68
N ASN A 171 -10.89 -8.66 2.07
CA ASN A 171 -11.46 -9.90 2.60
C ASN A 171 -10.53 -10.63 3.55
N GLU A 172 -10.79 -10.47 4.85
CA GLU A 172 -10.09 -11.17 5.94
C GLU A 172 -10.14 -12.69 5.79
N PHE A 173 -11.16 -13.27 5.13
CA PHE A 173 -11.23 -14.73 4.91
C PHE A 173 -9.98 -15.30 4.23
N TYR A 174 -9.39 -14.53 3.31
CA TYR A 174 -8.14 -14.90 2.63
C TYR A 174 -6.92 -14.16 3.17
N LEU A 175 -7.09 -12.93 3.67
CA LEU A 175 -5.99 -12.01 3.99
C LEU A 175 -5.56 -12.04 5.47
N SER A 176 -6.35 -12.60 6.39
CA SER A 176 -5.97 -12.67 7.81
C SER A 176 -4.72 -13.53 8.03
N GLY A 177 -4.52 -14.55 7.19
CA GLY A 177 -3.31 -15.39 7.12
C GLY A 177 -2.38 -15.07 5.95
N GLY A 178 -2.64 -13.98 5.21
CA GLY A 178 -1.81 -13.53 4.10
C GLY A 178 -0.53 -12.83 4.57
N ASN A 179 0.49 -12.83 3.72
CA ASN A 179 1.73 -12.11 3.99
C ASN A 179 1.63 -10.61 3.65
N ASP A 180 2.64 -9.82 4.05
CA ASP A 180 2.66 -8.36 3.87
C ASP A 180 2.51 -7.94 2.40
N ALA A 181 3.18 -8.65 1.48
CA ALA A 181 3.06 -8.38 0.04
C ALA A 181 1.63 -8.63 -0.47
N GLN A 182 0.98 -9.72 -0.05
CA GLN A 182 -0.41 -9.99 -0.42
C GLN A 182 -1.38 -8.92 0.08
N LYS A 183 -1.14 -8.35 1.27
CA LYS A 183 -1.94 -7.22 1.76
C LYS A 183 -1.64 -5.94 0.97
N GLN A 184 -0.37 -5.62 0.77
CA GLN A 184 0.05 -4.42 0.05
C GLN A 184 -0.45 -4.36 -1.40
N TYR A 185 -0.47 -5.50 -2.11
CA TYR A 185 -0.94 -5.58 -3.50
C TYR A 185 -2.45 -5.89 -3.63
N THR A 186 -3.18 -5.99 -2.51
CA THR A 186 -4.65 -6.06 -2.54
C THR A 186 -5.30 -4.73 -2.12
N MET A 187 -4.56 -3.89 -1.39
CA MET A 187 -4.89 -2.50 -1.10
C MET A 187 -4.86 -1.63 -2.36
#